data_AF-A0A814MM85-F1
#
_entry.id   AF-A0A814MM85-F1
#
_cell.length_a   1.000
_cell.length_b   1.000
_cell.length_c   1.000
_cell.angle_alpha   90.00
_cell.angle_beta   90.00
_cell.angle_gamma   90.00
#
_symmetry.space_group_name_H-M   'P 1'
#
loop_
_entity.id
_entity.type
_entity.pdbx_description
1 polymer ?
#
loop_
_entity_poly.entity_id
_entity_poly.type
_entity_poly.pdbx_seq_one_letter_code
_entity_poly.pdbx_strand_id
1 'polypeptide(L)'
;MSSGDDKTDILNEQLLRKNLDKNKRQTDNFSKDAKNIITNITILKKFLNENKRFYLQPNYLIKSNESLNDTDYQEFEDQAESIIKKCGDAIRNLKENTFRQIYAPQQKHHLENVFYLMEKYLKDVCKLYSEQKAIRVKRMVDRKKFTQLCSKEINHIIKDETKFKVNINEPLREEMDRMEKKKFDVENELTEQELKELEKENELLFDNLSLQSEEMKQIERQVIEVSRLTQIFTENIVSQVETVDRIQKTTVETNNNLSLGNENIKEAMKKNAALRLWILFIIIVLSFTLLFLDWYND
;
A
#
# COMPACT_ATOMS: atom_id res chain seq x y z
N MET A 1 1.99 -38.89 -55.23
CA MET A 1 2.74 -38.32 -54.10
C MET A 1 2.14 -36.99 -53.63
N SER A 2 0.81 -36.87 -53.47
CA SER A 2 0.12 -35.60 -53.14
C SER A 2 -0.85 -35.73 -51.95
N SER A 3 -0.52 -36.57 -50.96
CA SER A 3 -1.37 -36.80 -49.78
C SER A 3 -0.66 -36.54 -48.44
N GLY A 4 0.62 -36.12 -48.50
CA GLY A 4 1.46 -35.85 -47.32
C GLY A 4 1.28 -34.43 -46.76
N ASP A 5 1.25 -33.43 -47.64
CA ASP A 5 1.23 -32.01 -47.25
C ASP A 5 -0.10 -31.58 -46.59
N ASP A 6 -1.22 -32.12 -47.07
CA ASP A 6 -2.56 -31.80 -46.56
C ASP A 6 -2.77 -32.29 -45.12
N LYS A 7 -2.17 -33.42 -44.75
CA LYS A 7 -2.23 -33.95 -43.37
C LYS A 7 -1.38 -33.14 -42.40
N THR A 8 -0.24 -32.61 -42.84
CA THR A 8 0.62 -31.76 -42.01
C THR A 8 0.02 -30.39 -41.78
N ASP A 9 -0.67 -29.82 -42.76
CA ASP A 9 -1.37 -28.53 -42.62
C ASP A 9 -2.59 -28.64 -41.71
N ILE A 10 -3.39 -29.70 -41.84
CA ILE A 10 -4.51 -29.98 -40.94
C ILE A 10 -4.03 -30.20 -39.49
N LEU A 11 -2.91 -30.91 -39.30
CA LEU A 11 -2.33 -31.15 -37.97
C LEU A 11 -1.81 -29.84 -37.34
N ASN A 12 -1.17 -28.98 -38.14
CA ASN A 12 -0.69 -27.67 -37.69
C ASN A 12 -1.84 -26.72 -37.33
N GLU A 13 -2.92 -26.72 -38.11
CA GLU A 13 -4.10 -25.91 -37.82
C GLU A 13 -4.81 -26.38 -36.53
N GLN A 14 -4.89 -27.70 -36.31
CA GLN A 14 -5.41 -28.28 -35.07
C GLN A 14 -4.54 -27.97 -33.84
N LEU A 15 -3.21 -27.99 -33.99
CA LEU A 15 -2.27 -27.61 -32.93
C LEU A 15 -2.35 -26.12 -32.60
N LEU A 16 -2.51 -25.26 -33.60
CA LEU A 16 -2.73 -23.81 -33.41
C LEU A 16 -4.04 -23.54 -32.67
N ARG A 17 -5.15 -24.18 -33.05
CA ARG A 17 -6.44 -24.04 -32.36
C ARG A 17 -6.39 -24.52 -30.90
N LYS A 18 -5.73 -25.66 -30.64
CA LYS A 18 -5.57 -26.19 -29.29
C LYS A 18 -4.72 -25.27 -28.39
N ASN A 19 -3.73 -24.59 -28.95
CA ASN A 19 -2.93 -23.58 -28.23
C ASN A 19 -3.71 -22.28 -27.98
N LEU A 20 -4.54 -21.84 -28.93
CA LEU A 20 -5.43 -20.69 -28.76
C LEU A 20 -6.48 -20.93 -27.65
N ASP A 21 -7.09 -22.11 -27.62
CA ASP A 21 -8.09 -22.46 -26.58
C ASP A 21 -7.46 -22.60 -25.18
N LYS A 22 -6.23 -23.12 -25.10
CA LYS A 22 -5.46 -23.17 -23.84
C LYS A 22 -5.15 -21.77 -23.31
N ASN A 23 -4.70 -20.87 -24.19
CA ASN A 23 -4.43 -19.47 -23.85
C ASN A 23 -5.71 -18.75 -23.42
N LYS A 24 -6.84 -18.98 -24.11
CA LYS A 24 -8.14 -18.37 -23.76
C LYS A 24 -8.66 -18.84 -22.40
N ARG A 25 -8.57 -20.14 -22.09
CA ARG A 25 -8.90 -20.66 -20.76
C ARG A 25 -7.97 -20.15 -19.66
N GLN A 26 -6.68 -19.95 -19.97
CA GLN A 26 -5.74 -19.36 -19.01
C GLN A 26 -5.97 -17.88 -18.78
N THR A 27 -6.35 -17.10 -19.80
CA THR A 27 -6.74 -15.69 -19.60
C THR A 27 -7.99 -15.56 -18.75
N ASP A 28 -8.94 -16.50 -18.88
CA ASP A 28 -10.13 -16.52 -18.02
C ASP A 28 -9.79 -16.89 -16.57
N ASN A 29 -8.88 -17.84 -16.34
CA ASN A 29 -8.43 -18.20 -15.00
C ASN A 29 -7.63 -17.06 -14.34
N PHE A 30 -6.66 -16.47 -15.05
CA PHE A 30 -5.92 -15.30 -14.58
C PHE A 30 -6.84 -14.13 -14.27
N SER A 31 -7.79 -13.82 -15.16
CA SER A 31 -8.77 -12.74 -14.96
C SER A 31 -9.63 -12.99 -13.73
N LYS A 32 -10.04 -14.23 -13.49
CA LYS A 32 -10.81 -14.61 -12.29
C LYS A 32 -9.99 -14.43 -11.01
N ASP A 33 -8.75 -14.87 -10.99
CA ASP A 33 -7.86 -14.74 -9.84
C ASP A 33 -7.51 -13.28 -9.56
N ALA A 34 -7.19 -12.51 -10.59
CA ALA A 34 -6.93 -11.07 -10.49
C ALA A 34 -8.17 -10.32 -9.95
N LYS A 35 -9.37 -10.63 -10.44
CA LYS A 35 -10.63 -10.05 -9.92
C LYS A 35 -10.86 -10.41 -8.46
N ASN A 36 -10.55 -11.63 -8.04
CA ASN A 36 -10.67 -12.04 -6.65
C ASN A 36 -9.73 -11.23 -5.75
N ILE A 37 -8.47 -11.06 -6.16
CA ILE A 37 -7.49 -10.21 -5.46
C ILE A 37 -7.98 -8.77 -5.36
N ILE A 38 -8.47 -8.17 -6.44
CA ILE A 38 -9.00 -6.79 -6.44
C ILE A 38 -10.23 -6.68 -5.51
N THR A 39 -11.09 -7.69 -5.49
CA THR A 39 -12.24 -7.74 -4.58
C THR A 39 -11.80 -7.75 -3.13
N ASN A 40 -10.81 -8.57 -2.78
CA ASN A 40 -10.21 -8.62 -1.44
C ASN A 40 -9.57 -7.28 -1.04
N ILE A 41 -8.83 -6.63 -1.93
CA ILE A 41 -8.26 -5.29 -1.68
C ILE A 41 -9.38 -4.25 -1.49
N THR A 42 -10.49 -4.38 -2.21
CA THR A 42 -11.64 -3.47 -2.09
C THR A 42 -12.38 -3.66 -0.77
N ILE A 43 -12.52 -4.91 -0.30
CA ILE A 43 -13.06 -5.21 1.03
C ILE A 43 -12.16 -4.61 2.11
N LEU A 44 -10.83 -4.76 1.99
CA LEU A 44 -9.87 -4.12 2.90
C LEU A 44 -10.03 -2.60 2.91
N LYS A 45 -10.15 -1.97 1.74
CA LYS A 45 -10.35 -0.52 1.62
C LYS A 45 -11.65 -0.07 2.31
N LYS A 46 -12.74 -0.83 2.14
CA LYS A 46 -14.02 -0.54 2.79
C LYS A 46 -13.91 -0.67 4.31
N PHE A 47 -13.31 -1.75 4.79
CA PHE A 47 -13.01 -1.99 6.20
C PHE A 47 -12.16 -0.87 6.82
N LEU A 48 -11.11 -0.42 6.13
CA LEU A 48 -10.28 0.72 6.58
C LEU A 48 -11.04 2.04 6.63
N ASN A 49 -11.96 2.28 5.69
CA ASN A 49 -12.74 3.52 5.64
C ASN A 49 -13.85 3.56 6.69
N GLU A 50 -14.48 2.43 6.98
CA GLU A 50 -15.47 2.31 8.06
C GLU A 50 -14.80 2.61 9.42
N ASN A 51 -13.57 2.11 9.60
CA ASN A 51 -12.84 2.30 10.84
C ASN A 51 -12.14 3.67 10.96
N LYS A 52 -12.03 4.44 9.87
CA LYS A 52 -11.46 5.80 9.87
C LYS A 52 -12.13 6.75 10.89
N ARG A 53 -13.42 6.55 11.16
CA ARG A 53 -14.18 7.34 12.15
C ARG A 53 -13.63 7.18 13.58
N PHE A 54 -13.13 5.99 13.93
CA PHE A 54 -12.56 5.70 15.25
C PHE A 54 -11.19 6.37 15.45
N TYR A 55 -10.40 6.53 14.39
CA TYR A 55 -9.09 7.20 14.43
C TYR A 55 -9.14 8.73 14.46
N LEU A 56 -10.28 9.36 14.16
CA LEU A 56 -10.40 10.81 13.97
C LEU A 56 -11.16 11.55 15.09
N GLN A 57 -11.67 10.85 16.11
CA GLN A 57 -12.47 11.46 17.19
C GLN A 57 -11.80 12.72 17.77
N PRO A 58 -12.53 13.86 17.85
CA PRO A 58 -12.01 15.12 18.39
C PRO A 58 -11.63 15.05 19.88
N ASN A 59 -12.29 14.20 20.66
CA ASN A 59 -12.10 14.06 22.11
C ASN A 59 -11.05 13.00 22.50
N TYR A 60 -9.92 12.91 21.78
CA TYR A 60 -8.91 11.87 22.01
C TYR A 60 -8.07 12.05 23.30
N LEU A 61 -8.13 13.24 23.92
CA LEU A 61 -7.40 13.56 25.15
C LEU A 61 -8.15 13.15 26.43
N ILE A 62 -9.49 13.05 26.36
CA ILE A 62 -10.34 12.68 27.49
C ILE A 62 -10.76 11.23 27.28
N LYS A 63 -10.44 10.34 28.24
CA LYS A 63 -10.84 8.92 28.20
C LYS A 63 -12.37 8.86 28.31
N SER A 64 -13.02 8.96 27.16
CA SER A 64 -14.48 8.91 27.04
C SER A 64 -14.89 7.45 26.96
N ASN A 65 -16.03 7.08 27.53
CA ASN A 65 -16.56 5.70 27.55
C ASN A 65 -16.82 5.10 26.15
N GLU A 66 -16.71 5.90 25.07
CA GLU A 66 -16.81 5.50 23.67
C GLU A 66 -15.46 5.26 22.97
N SER A 67 -14.32 5.40 23.67
CA SER A 67 -13.03 4.98 23.14
C SER A 67 -12.94 3.46 23.16
N LEU A 68 -12.87 2.81 21.99
CA LEU A 68 -12.49 1.39 21.86
C LEU A 68 -11.32 1.05 22.80
N ASN A 69 -11.36 -0.13 23.41
CA ASN A 69 -10.27 -0.60 24.24
C ASN A 69 -9.02 -0.76 23.37
N ASP A 70 -7.83 -0.56 23.95
CA ASP A 70 -6.56 -0.74 23.21
C ASP A 70 -6.44 -2.14 22.58
N THR A 71 -7.19 -3.13 23.12
CA THR A 71 -7.35 -4.50 22.61
C THR A 71 -8.06 -4.57 21.26
N ASP A 72 -9.14 -3.82 21.07
CA ASP A 72 -9.95 -3.88 19.84
C ASP A 72 -9.21 -3.23 18.67
N TYR A 73 -8.40 -2.21 18.96
CA TYR A 73 -7.47 -1.62 17.99
C TYR A 73 -6.37 -2.59 17.57
N GLN A 74 -5.85 -3.39 18.52
CA GLN A 74 -4.84 -4.39 18.21
C GLN A 74 -5.41 -5.48 17.30
N GLU A 75 -6.61 -5.99 17.61
CA GLU A 75 -7.27 -6.98 16.77
C GLU A 75 -7.53 -6.45 15.35
N PHE A 76 -7.97 -5.20 15.23
CA PHE A 76 -8.14 -4.54 13.95
C PHE A 76 -6.83 -4.44 13.15
N GLU A 77 -5.74 -4.02 13.80
CA GLU A 77 -4.42 -3.93 13.16
C GLU A 77 -3.92 -5.30 12.71
N ASP A 78 -4.09 -6.34 13.54
CA ASP A 78 -3.69 -7.72 13.21
C ASP A 78 -4.50 -8.27 12.01
N GLN A 79 -5.80 -8.00 11.96
CA GLN A 79 -6.66 -8.38 10.83
C GLN A 79 -6.25 -7.65 9.55
N ALA A 80 -6.02 -6.34 9.62
CA ALA A 80 -5.60 -5.53 8.48
C ALA A 80 -4.24 -6.01 7.93
N GLU A 81 -3.27 -6.27 8.81
CA GLU A 81 -1.94 -6.77 8.42
C GLU A 81 -2.00 -8.18 7.82
N SER A 82 -2.86 -9.05 8.36
CA SER A 82 -3.11 -10.39 7.81
C SER A 82 -3.66 -10.33 6.38
N ILE A 83 -4.64 -9.46 6.13
CA ILE A 83 -5.23 -9.27 4.80
C ILE A 83 -4.22 -8.68 3.82
N ILE A 84 -3.46 -7.67 4.25
CA ILE A 84 -2.40 -7.04 3.44
C ILE A 84 -1.34 -8.07 3.02
N LYS A 85 -0.85 -8.89 3.96
CA LYS A 85 0.10 -9.98 3.66
C LYS A 85 -0.49 -11.00 2.68
N LYS A 86 -1.71 -11.48 2.94
CA LYS A 86 -2.40 -12.42 2.04
C LYS A 86 -2.57 -11.87 0.63
N CYS A 87 -2.93 -10.59 0.48
CA CYS A 87 -3.05 -9.94 -0.84
C CYS A 87 -1.69 -9.81 -1.53
N GLY A 88 -0.64 -9.42 -0.80
CA GLY A 88 0.72 -9.32 -1.34
C GLY A 88 1.26 -10.67 -1.80
N ASP A 89 1.09 -11.72 -1.00
CA ASP A 89 1.53 -13.08 -1.34
C ASP A 89 0.70 -13.67 -2.49
N ALA A 90 -0.60 -13.39 -2.56
CA ALA A 90 -1.45 -13.79 -3.69
C ALA A 90 -1.01 -13.14 -5.00
N ILE A 91 -0.65 -11.85 -4.99
CA ILE A 91 -0.08 -11.16 -6.15
C ILE A 91 1.25 -11.79 -6.55
N ARG A 92 2.16 -12.05 -5.60
CA ARG A 92 3.46 -12.68 -5.88
C ARG A 92 3.28 -14.08 -6.50
N ASN A 93 2.42 -14.90 -5.93
CA ASN A 93 2.14 -16.25 -6.43
C ASN A 93 1.51 -16.21 -7.83
N LEU A 94 0.57 -15.30 -8.07
CA LEU A 94 -0.01 -15.10 -9.40
C LEU A 94 1.04 -14.65 -10.42
N LYS A 95 1.96 -13.75 -10.02
CA LYS A 95 3.08 -13.29 -10.83
C LYS A 95 4.01 -14.44 -11.22
N GLU A 96 4.43 -15.25 -10.27
CA GLU A 96 5.26 -16.43 -10.52
C GLU A 96 4.58 -17.47 -11.41
N ASN A 97 3.31 -17.79 -11.15
CA ASN A 97 2.56 -18.75 -11.96
C ASN A 97 2.34 -18.28 -13.39
N THR A 98 2.24 -16.97 -13.59
CA THR A 98 2.08 -16.36 -14.92
C THR A 98 3.41 -16.35 -15.67
N PHE A 99 4.51 -15.88 -15.08
CA PHE A 99 5.80 -15.80 -15.79
C PHE A 99 6.48 -17.14 -16.07
N ARG A 100 6.01 -18.25 -15.47
CA ARG A 100 6.43 -19.62 -15.86
C ARG A 100 5.93 -20.03 -17.25
N GLN A 101 5.00 -19.28 -17.85
CA GLN A 101 4.39 -19.61 -19.12
C GLN A 101 4.93 -18.75 -20.26
N ILE A 102 4.99 -19.32 -21.47
CA ILE A 102 5.41 -18.62 -22.68
C ILE A 102 4.19 -17.92 -23.28
N TYR A 103 4.21 -16.59 -23.26
CA TYR A 103 3.17 -15.76 -23.86
C TYR A 103 3.70 -14.97 -25.06
N ALA A 104 2.78 -14.63 -25.97
CA ALA A 104 3.07 -13.63 -27.00
C ALA A 104 3.48 -12.28 -26.34
N PRO A 105 4.37 -11.50 -26.96
CA PRO A 105 4.94 -10.28 -26.35
C PRO A 105 3.86 -9.27 -25.93
N GLN A 106 2.79 -9.14 -26.72
CA GLN A 106 1.67 -8.25 -26.41
C GLN A 106 0.83 -8.72 -25.22
N GLN A 107 0.64 -10.03 -25.07
CA GLN A 107 -0.09 -10.63 -23.95
C GLN A 107 0.73 -10.55 -22.66
N LYS A 108 2.04 -10.80 -22.74
CA LYS A 108 2.97 -10.60 -21.62
C LYS A 108 2.92 -9.15 -21.12
N HIS A 109 2.91 -8.19 -22.04
CA HIS A 109 2.82 -6.78 -21.71
C HIS A 109 1.49 -6.40 -21.03
N HIS A 110 0.36 -6.91 -21.55
CA HIS A 110 -0.93 -6.71 -20.90
C HIS A 110 -0.95 -7.27 -19.47
N LEU A 111 -0.38 -8.46 -19.25
CA LEU A 111 -0.28 -9.07 -17.92
C LEU A 111 0.60 -8.23 -16.98
N GLU A 112 1.75 -7.74 -17.45
CA GLU A 112 2.61 -6.80 -16.69
C GLU A 112 1.84 -5.54 -16.26
N ASN A 113 1.03 -4.96 -17.15
CA ASN A 113 0.20 -3.80 -16.83
C ASN A 113 -0.87 -4.10 -15.77
N VAL A 114 -1.51 -5.27 -15.85
CA VAL A 114 -2.50 -5.69 -14.86
C VAL A 114 -1.86 -5.91 -13.50
N PHE A 115 -0.69 -6.55 -13.43
CA PHE A 115 0.07 -6.69 -12.19
C PHE A 115 0.45 -5.33 -11.59
N TYR A 116 0.94 -4.41 -12.42
CA TYR A 116 1.25 -3.05 -12.00
C TYR A 116 0.03 -2.35 -11.37
N LEU A 117 -1.14 -2.42 -12.02
CA LEU A 117 -2.37 -1.82 -11.51
C LEU A 117 -2.83 -2.43 -10.18
N MET A 118 -2.73 -3.75 -10.03
CA MET A 118 -3.09 -4.43 -8.78
C MET A 118 -2.13 -4.08 -7.64
N GLU A 119 -0.82 -4.11 -7.89
CA GLU A 119 0.22 -3.73 -6.93
C GLU A 119 0.05 -2.26 -6.51
N LYS A 120 -0.23 -1.37 -7.47
CA LYS A 120 -0.52 0.05 -7.20
C LYS A 120 -1.77 0.23 -6.33
N TYR A 121 -2.85 -0.49 -6.62
CA TYR A 121 -4.08 -0.40 -5.84
C TYR A 121 -3.90 -0.89 -4.40
N LEU A 122 -3.21 -2.02 -4.21
CA LEU A 122 -2.85 -2.52 -2.87
C LEU A 122 -2.03 -1.48 -2.11
N LYS A 123 -1.07 -0.83 -2.78
CA LYS A 123 -0.22 0.19 -2.18
C LYS A 123 -0.99 1.44 -1.74
N ASP A 124 -1.93 1.94 -2.55
CA ASP A 124 -2.75 3.09 -2.17
C ASP A 124 -3.58 2.81 -0.92
N VAL A 125 -4.11 1.58 -0.81
CA VAL A 125 -4.84 1.12 0.38
C VAL A 125 -3.91 0.95 1.59
N CYS A 126 -2.70 0.42 1.40
CA CYS A 126 -1.71 0.31 2.46
C CYS A 126 -1.25 1.69 2.96
N LYS A 127 -1.09 2.68 2.08
CA LYS A 127 -0.76 4.05 2.46
C LYS A 127 -1.84 4.64 3.37
N LEU A 128 -3.12 4.44 3.01
CA LEU A 128 -4.24 4.87 3.85
C LEU A 128 -4.20 4.21 5.24
N TYR A 129 -3.88 2.91 5.30
CA TYR A 129 -3.72 2.20 6.57
C TYR A 129 -2.55 2.75 7.41
N SER A 130 -1.38 2.94 6.80
CA SER A 130 -0.21 3.51 7.50
C SER A 130 -0.47 4.91 8.03
N GLU A 131 -1.18 5.75 7.28
CA GLU A 131 -1.62 7.08 7.73
C GLU A 131 -2.54 6.97 8.96
N GLN A 132 -3.52 6.06 8.94
CA GLN A 132 -4.42 5.83 10.09
C GLN A 132 -3.65 5.34 11.32
N LYS A 133 -2.72 4.38 11.14
CA LYS A 133 -1.87 3.85 12.22
C LYS A 133 -0.96 4.93 12.81
N ALA A 134 -0.35 5.78 11.97
CA ALA A 134 0.46 6.91 12.42
C ALA A 134 -0.35 7.93 13.24
N ILE A 135 -1.59 8.23 12.83
CA ILE A 135 -2.50 9.10 13.59
C ILE A 135 -2.81 8.52 14.97
N ARG A 136 -3.05 7.20 15.08
CA ARG A 136 -3.28 6.55 16.39
C ARG A 136 -2.08 6.66 17.30
N VAL A 137 -0.91 6.27 16.80
CA VAL A 137 0.33 6.26 17.59
C VAL A 137 0.66 7.68 18.05
N LYS A 138 0.51 8.68 17.19
CA LYS A 138 0.66 10.09 17.56
C LYS A 138 -0.31 10.48 18.69
N ARG A 139 -1.58 10.11 18.59
CA ARG A 139 -2.59 10.39 19.63
C ARG A 139 -2.29 9.67 20.95
N MET A 140 -1.77 8.46 20.91
CA MET A 140 -1.33 7.73 22.10
C MET A 140 -0.18 8.45 22.81
N VAL A 141 0.81 8.92 22.04
CA VAL A 141 1.91 9.74 22.56
C VAL A 141 1.38 11.04 23.16
N ASP A 142 0.51 11.76 22.45
CA ASP A 142 -0.02 13.04 22.91
C ASP A 142 -0.87 12.87 24.18
N ARG A 143 -1.71 11.81 24.25
CA ARG A 143 -2.49 11.46 25.44
C ARG A 143 -1.60 11.17 26.64
N LYS A 144 -0.55 10.36 26.46
CA LYS A 144 0.37 10.01 27.55
C LYS A 144 1.18 11.21 28.02
N LYS A 145 1.67 12.05 27.11
CA LYS A 145 2.31 13.33 27.45
C LYS A 145 1.36 14.24 28.24
N PHE A 146 0.09 14.32 27.83
CA PHE A 146 -0.92 15.08 28.56
C PHE A 146 -1.15 14.52 29.98
N THR A 147 -1.27 13.19 30.14
CA THR A 147 -1.40 12.57 31.47
C THR A 147 -0.17 12.81 32.35
N GLN A 148 1.04 12.76 31.78
CA GLN A 148 2.28 13.07 32.49
C GLN A 148 2.37 14.54 32.94
N LEU A 149 1.86 15.47 32.13
CA LEU A 149 1.82 16.89 32.48
C LEU A 149 0.81 17.14 33.60
N CYS A 150 -0.40 16.59 33.52
CA CYS A 150 -1.40 16.72 34.59
C CYS A 150 -0.92 16.08 35.90
N SER A 151 -0.24 14.93 35.88
CA SER A 151 0.33 14.35 37.11
C SER A 151 1.44 15.21 37.70
N LYS A 152 2.27 15.85 36.86
CA LYS A 152 3.33 16.77 37.33
C LYS A 152 2.77 18.07 37.90
N GLU A 153 1.70 18.61 37.32
CA GLU A 153 1.03 19.82 37.82
C GLU A 153 0.30 19.58 39.14
N ILE A 154 -0.38 18.44 39.30
CA ILE A 154 -0.98 18.04 40.58
C ILE A 154 0.11 17.91 41.67
N ASN A 155 1.27 17.34 41.32
CA ASN A 155 2.41 17.24 42.25
C ASN A 155 3.05 18.60 42.60
N HIS A 156 2.94 19.60 41.72
CA HIS A 156 3.41 20.96 42.00
C HIS A 156 2.44 21.71 42.91
N ILE A 157 1.13 21.55 42.70
CA ILE A 157 0.08 22.17 43.52
C ILE A 157 0.14 21.62 44.97
N ILE A 158 0.35 20.31 45.15
CA ILE A 158 0.51 19.69 46.48
C ILE A 158 1.79 20.18 47.18
N LYS A 159 2.86 20.47 46.43
CA LYS A 159 4.12 21.03 46.98
C LYS A 159 4.05 22.53 47.27
N ASP A 160 3.20 23.28 46.58
CA ASP A 160 3.08 24.73 46.76
C ASP A 160 2.23 25.11 47.97
N GLU A 161 1.31 24.26 48.45
CA GLU A 161 0.56 24.51 49.69
C GLU A 161 1.43 24.44 50.96
N THR A 162 2.62 23.85 50.92
CA THR A 162 3.53 23.72 52.08
C THR A 162 4.65 24.76 52.14
N LYS A 163 4.71 25.71 51.19
CA LYS A 163 5.80 26.71 51.14
C LYS A 163 5.28 28.13 50.98
N PHE A 164 4.83 28.74 52.08
CA PHE A 164 4.79 30.20 52.14
C PHE A 164 5.40 30.77 53.41
N LYS A 165 6.33 31.72 53.19
CA LYS A 165 7.26 32.45 54.10
C LYS A 165 8.60 31.72 54.23
N VAL A 166 9.70 32.26 53.71
CA VAL A 166 10.35 33.49 54.21
C VAL A 166 11.16 34.19 53.10
N ASN A 167 11.22 35.52 53.22
CA ASN A 167 11.93 36.51 52.42
C ASN A 167 13.45 36.29 52.40
N ILE A 168 14.07 36.39 51.22
CA ILE A 168 15.50 36.14 50.97
C ILE A 168 16.28 37.45 51.11
N ASN A 169 17.37 37.43 51.88
CA ASN A 169 18.62 38.12 51.57
C ASN A 169 19.80 37.48 52.33
N GLU A 170 20.85 37.13 51.57
CA GLU A 170 22.26 36.88 51.96
C GLU A 170 22.66 35.59 52.73
N PRO A 171 23.94 35.14 52.61
CA PRO A 171 24.66 34.65 51.44
C PRO A 171 25.00 33.13 51.57
N LEU A 172 25.27 32.50 50.42
CA LEU A 172 25.41 31.05 50.11
C LEU A 172 26.23 30.11 51.02
N ARG A 173 26.85 30.57 52.12
CA ARG A 173 27.66 29.72 53.03
C ARG A 173 26.95 29.37 54.33
N GLU A 174 26.15 30.27 54.88
CA GLU A 174 25.29 29.97 56.04
C GLU A 174 24.06 29.14 55.64
N GLU A 175 23.70 29.14 54.36
CA GLU A 175 22.54 28.42 53.83
C GLU A 175 22.80 26.91 53.70
N MET A 176 24.06 26.52 53.51
CA MET A 176 24.49 25.12 53.55
C MET A 176 24.43 24.56 54.97
N ASP A 177 24.95 25.28 55.97
CA ASP A 177 24.86 24.90 57.38
C ASP A 177 23.41 24.96 57.90
N ARG A 178 22.61 25.93 57.44
CA ARG A 178 21.17 25.99 57.74
C ARG A 178 20.40 24.86 57.07
N MET A 179 20.73 24.44 55.85
CA MET A 179 20.10 23.27 55.20
C MET A 179 20.48 21.98 55.91
N GLU A 180 21.72 21.80 56.32
CA GLU A 180 22.18 20.60 57.03
C GLU A 180 21.55 20.50 58.42
N LYS A 181 21.42 21.63 59.13
CA LYS A 181 20.70 21.72 60.40
C LYS A 181 19.19 21.55 60.25
N LYS A 182 18.59 22.08 59.17
CA LYS A 182 17.16 21.92 58.87
C LYS A 182 16.83 20.49 58.41
N LYS A 183 17.78 19.80 57.77
CA LYS A 183 17.66 18.38 57.45
C LYS A 183 17.69 17.54 58.72
N PHE A 184 18.59 17.87 59.66
CA PHE A 184 18.69 17.23 60.97
C PHE A 184 17.48 17.51 61.88
N ASP A 185 16.92 18.72 61.87
CA ASP A 185 15.70 19.05 62.63
C ASP A 185 14.45 18.41 62.01
N VAL A 186 14.33 18.37 60.67
CA VAL A 186 13.21 17.68 59.99
C VAL A 186 13.25 16.16 60.21
N GLU A 187 14.45 15.57 60.27
CA GLU A 187 14.66 14.14 60.55
C GLU A 187 14.37 13.78 62.03
N ASN A 188 14.43 14.76 62.94
CA ASN A 188 14.03 14.61 64.35
C ASN A 188 12.57 15.02 64.64
N GLU A 189 11.96 15.88 63.82
CA GLU A 189 10.53 16.28 63.91
C GLU A 189 9.58 15.33 63.17
N LEU A 190 10.08 14.55 62.20
CA LEU A 190 9.32 13.48 61.55
C LEU A 190 9.31 12.24 62.45
N THR A 191 8.12 11.80 62.82
CA THR A 191 7.93 10.56 63.57
C THR A 191 8.46 9.39 62.73
N GLU A 192 9.02 8.33 63.33
CA GLU A 192 9.44 7.11 62.60
C GLU A 192 8.36 6.58 61.63
N GLN A 193 7.09 6.84 61.93
CA GLN A 193 5.95 6.54 61.07
C GLN A 193 5.89 7.41 59.79
N GLU A 194 6.11 8.71 59.90
CA GLU A 194 6.07 9.66 58.78
C GLU A 194 7.26 9.47 57.83
N LEU A 195 8.45 9.15 58.37
CA LEU A 195 9.62 8.78 57.56
C LEU A 195 9.34 7.54 56.72
N LYS A 196 8.66 6.55 57.31
CA LYS A 196 8.30 5.30 56.65
C LYS A 196 7.19 5.50 55.60
N GLU A 197 6.28 6.43 55.83
CA GLU A 197 5.27 6.84 54.86
C GLU A 197 5.90 7.57 53.68
N LEU A 198 6.88 8.46 53.90
CA LEU A 198 7.63 9.13 52.84
C LEU A 198 8.49 8.16 52.01
N GLU A 199 9.11 7.18 52.65
CA GLU A 199 9.87 6.13 51.95
C GLU A 199 8.95 5.31 51.04
N LYS A 200 7.78 4.93 51.56
CA LYS A 200 6.73 4.22 50.82
C LYS A 200 6.14 5.07 49.69
N GLU A 201 5.98 6.38 49.88
CA GLU A 201 5.52 7.30 48.84
C GLU A 201 6.56 7.43 47.72
N ASN A 202 7.84 7.53 48.06
CA ASN A 202 8.94 7.53 47.09
C ASN A 202 9.02 6.23 46.29
N GLU A 203 8.84 5.09 46.95
CA GLU A 203 8.81 3.77 46.30
C GLU A 203 7.63 3.67 45.31
N LEU A 204 6.44 4.12 45.73
CA LEU A 204 5.25 4.16 44.88
C LEU A 204 5.40 5.14 43.70
N LEU A 205 6.10 6.26 43.90
CA LEU A 205 6.47 7.21 42.84
C LEU A 205 7.42 6.57 41.84
N PHE A 206 8.45 5.88 42.33
CA PHE A 206 9.41 5.18 41.50
C PHE A 206 8.74 4.08 40.66
N ASP A 207 7.85 3.30 41.25
CA ASP A 207 7.07 2.28 40.55
C ASP A 207 6.17 2.88 39.48
N ASN A 208 5.46 3.98 39.78
CA ASN A 208 4.64 4.67 38.79
C ASN A 208 5.49 5.22 37.62
N LEU A 209 6.66 5.80 37.91
CA LEU A 209 7.58 6.28 36.88
C LEU A 209 8.15 5.13 36.04
N SER A 210 8.48 4.01 36.67
CA SER A 210 8.98 2.80 36.01
C SER A 210 7.93 2.20 35.07
N LEU A 211 6.67 2.08 35.53
CA LEU A 211 5.54 1.64 34.72
C LEU A 211 5.30 2.57 33.53
N GLN A 212 5.25 3.88 33.75
CA GLN A 212 5.10 4.87 32.67
C GLN A 212 6.25 4.82 31.67
N SER A 213 7.47 4.57 32.13
CA SER A 213 8.65 4.42 31.28
C SER A 213 8.56 3.17 30.41
N GLU A 214 8.09 2.04 30.94
CA GLU A 214 7.97 0.79 30.16
C GLU A 214 6.85 0.88 29.12
N GLU A 215 5.73 1.52 29.46
CA GLU A 215 4.66 1.84 28.50
C GLU A 215 5.16 2.76 27.37
N MET A 216 5.99 3.77 27.69
CA MET A 216 6.55 4.67 26.69
C MET A 216 7.47 3.94 25.71
N LYS A 217 8.33 3.03 26.21
CA LYS A 217 9.15 2.15 25.36
C LYS A 217 8.30 1.28 24.45
N GLN A 218 7.14 0.80 24.91
CA GLN A 218 6.23 0.03 24.09
C GLN A 218 5.64 0.85 22.94
N ILE A 219 5.25 2.10 23.20
CA ILE A 219 4.78 3.02 22.16
C ILE A 219 5.90 3.35 21.17
N GLU A 220 7.12 3.53 21.65
CA GLU A 220 8.30 3.76 20.82
C GLU A 220 8.58 2.58 19.86
N ARG A 221 8.45 1.35 20.36
CA ARG A 221 8.48 0.12 19.53
C ARG A 221 7.39 0.12 18.46
N GLN A 222 6.17 0.56 18.79
CA GLN A 222 5.08 0.64 17.82
C GLN A 222 5.35 1.70 16.73
N VAL A 223 5.96 2.84 17.06
CA VAL A 223 6.38 3.86 16.06
C VAL A 223 7.38 3.27 15.05
N ILE A 224 8.34 2.46 15.55
CA ILE A 224 9.34 1.81 14.71
C ILE A 224 8.68 0.77 13.79
N GLU A 225 7.71 0.00 14.30
CA GLU A 225 7.00 -1.01 13.51
C GLU A 225 6.14 -0.41 12.39
N VAL A 226 5.50 0.74 12.63
CA VAL A 226 4.82 1.52 11.58
C VAL A 226 5.78 1.85 10.45
N SER A 227 6.98 2.31 10.78
CA SER A 227 8.02 2.67 9.82
C SER A 227 8.51 1.44 9.03
N ARG A 228 8.68 0.30 9.71
CA ARG A 228 9.09 -0.97 9.08
C ARG A 228 8.07 -1.48 8.05
N LEU A 229 6.78 -1.42 8.39
CA LEU A 229 5.70 -1.83 7.48
C LEU A 229 5.69 -0.93 6.24
N THR A 230 5.86 0.39 6.40
CA THR A 230 6.01 1.29 5.26
C THR A 230 7.27 1.05 4.43
N GLN A 231 8.38 0.62 5.04
CA GLN A 231 9.64 0.35 4.35
C GLN A 231 9.55 -0.88 3.44
N ILE A 232 8.98 -2.00 3.90
CA ILE A 232 8.76 -3.21 3.10
C ILE A 232 7.92 -2.92 1.86
N PHE A 233 6.93 -2.04 1.98
CA PHE A 233 6.12 -1.62 0.83
C PHE A 233 6.82 -0.58 -0.05
N THR A 234 7.71 0.24 0.53
CA THR A 234 8.49 1.26 -0.20
C THR A 234 9.58 0.65 -1.08
N GLU A 235 10.20 -0.44 -0.63
CA GLU A 235 11.21 -1.17 -1.41
C GLU A 235 10.63 -1.74 -2.71
N ASN A 236 9.37 -2.18 -2.68
CA ASN A 236 8.62 -2.59 -3.88
C ASN A 236 8.26 -1.44 -4.83
N ILE A 237 8.38 -0.16 -4.43
CA ILE A 237 8.09 1.02 -5.28
C ILE A 237 9.25 1.29 -6.25
N VAL A 238 10.48 1.14 -5.77
CA VAL A 238 11.67 1.49 -6.54
C VAL A 238 11.77 0.61 -7.79
N SER A 239 11.51 -0.69 -7.67
CA SER A 239 11.46 -1.62 -8.81
C SER A 239 10.24 -1.40 -9.72
N GLN A 240 9.21 -0.73 -9.22
CA GLN A 240 7.99 -0.44 -9.97
C GLN A 240 8.15 0.79 -10.87
N VAL A 241 8.96 1.79 -10.50
CA VAL A 241 9.21 3.00 -11.32
C VAL A 241 9.84 2.64 -12.66
N GLU A 242 10.82 1.74 -12.67
CA GLU A 242 11.44 1.24 -13.90
C GLU A 242 10.44 0.47 -14.78
N THR A 243 9.55 -0.29 -14.13
CA THR A 243 8.47 -0.99 -14.83
C THR A 243 7.47 0.00 -15.46
N VAL A 244 7.16 1.13 -14.80
CA VAL A 244 6.26 2.16 -15.34
C VAL A 244 6.83 2.81 -16.60
N ASP A 245 8.11 3.16 -16.60
CA ASP A 245 8.74 3.80 -17.75
C ASP A 245 8.76 2.86 -18.96
N ARG A 246 9.07 1.57 -18.71
CA ARG A 246 8.93 0.51 -19.72
C ARG A 246 7.50 0.40 -20.24
N ILE A 247 6.51 0.42 -19.35
CA ILE A 247 5.09 0.34 -19.72
C ILE A 247 4.66 1.52 -20.58
N GLN A 248 5.04 2.73 -20.19
CA GLN A 248 4.71 3.94 -20.93
C GLN A 248 5.29 3.87 -22.35
N LYS A 249 6.57 3.52 -22.48
CA LYS A 249 7.23 3.37 -23.77
C LYS A 249 6.55 2.32 -24.65
N THR A 250 6.30 1.12 -24.11
CA THR A 250 5.67 0.03 -24.87
C THR A 250 4.20 0.33 -25.22
N THR A 251 3.48 1.07 -24.38
CA THR A 251 2.09 1.49 -24.68
C THR A 251 2.08 2.47 -25.85
N VAL A 252 3.01 3.43 -25.87
CA VAL A 252 3.16 4.36 -27.00
C VAL A 252 3.54 3.62 -28.28
N GLU A 253 4.49 2.69 -28.23
CA GLU A 253 4.87 1.85 -29.37
C GLU A 253 3.70 1.00 -29.87
N THR A 254 2.94 0.37 -28.98
CA THR A 254 1.76 -0.43 -29.34
C THR A 254 0.66 0.43 -29.95
N ASN A 255 0.42 1.62 -29.41
CA ASN A 255 -0.56 2.56 -29.94
C ASN A 255 -0.16 3.05 -31.34
N ASN A 256 1.12 3.36 -31.54
CA ASN A 256 1.66 3.72 -32.85
C ASN A 256 1.50 2.56 -33.84
N ASN A 257 1.86 1.33 -33.44
CA ASN A 257 1.70 0.15 -34.28
C ASN A 257 0.23 -0.13 -34.63
N LEU A 258 -0.71 0.10 -33.70
CA LEU A 258 -2.14 -0.06 -33.96
C LEU A 258 -2.67 1.03 -34.89
N SER A 259 -2.24 2.28 -34.71
CA SER A 259 -2.58 3.39 -35.59
C SER A 259 -2.08 3.15 -37.02
N LEU A 260 -0.82 2.76 -37.16
CA LEU A 260 -0.20 2.37 -38.43
C LEU A 260 -0.90 1.16 -39.05
N GLY A 261 -1.23 0.14 -38.25
CA GLY A 261 -1.98 -1.01 -38.71
C GLY A 261 -3.37 -0.64 -39.25
N ASN A 262 -4.08 0.26 -38.58
CA ASN A 262 -5.39 0.76 -39.03
C ASN A 262 -5.28 1.55 -40.33
N GLU A 263 -4.22 2.35 -40.49
CA GLU A 263 -3.92 3.07 -41.72
C GLU A 263 -3.61 2.10 -42.87
N ASN A 264 -2.77 1.09 -42.63
CA ASN A 264 -2.45 0.04 -43.59
C ASN A 264 -3.70 -0.76 -44.01
N ILE A 265 -4.61 -1.07 -43.08
CA ILE A 265 -5.90 -1.73 -43.39
C ILE A 265 -6.77 -0.83 -44.27
N LYS A 266 -6.88 0.46 -43.95
CA LYS A 266 -7.60 1.43 -44.78
C LYS A 266 -7.00 1.54 -46.18
N GLU A 267 -5.68 1.56 -46.28
CA GLU A 267 -4.98 1.61 -47.56
C GLU A 267 -5.18 0.32 -48.38
N ALA A 268 -5.10 -0.85 -47.74
CA ALA A 268 -5.38 -2.13 -48.37
C ALA A 268 -6.82 -2.23 -48.89
N MET A 269 -7.81 -1.73 -48.14
CA MET A 269 -9.20 -1.64 -48.60
C MET A 269 -9.34 -0.75 -49.84
N LYS A 270 -8.65 0.40 -49.88
CA LYS A 270 -8.65 1.29 -51.06
C LYS A 270 -7.98 0.63 -52.28
N LYS A 271 -6.83 -0.03 -52.08
CA LYS A 271 -6.10 -0.73 -53.16
C LYS A 271 -6.92 -1.87 -53.77
N ASN A 272 -7.69 -2.60 -52.96
CA ASN A 272 -8.53 -3.69 -53.44
C ASN A 272 -9.63 -3.20 -54.42
N ALA A 273 -10.22 -2.03 -54.16
CA ALA A 273 -11.18 -1.40 -55.07
C ALA A 273 -10.51 -0.96 -56.39
N ALA A 274 -9.30 -0.39 -56.33
CA ALA A 274 -8.55 0.02 -57.51
C ALA A 274 -8.13 -1.17 -58.39
N LEU A 275 -7.72 -2.29 -57.80
CA LEU A 275 -7.40 -3.52 -58.54
C LEU A 275 -8.61 -4.07 -59.31
N ARG A 276 -9.79 -4.05 -58.69
CA ARG A 276 -11.03 -4.50 -59.33
C ARG A 276 -11.39 -3.65 -60.55
N LEU A 277 -11.21 -2.33 -60.47
CA LEU A 277 -11.42 -1.41 -61.59
C LEU A 277 -10.42 -1.66 -62.73
N TRP A 278 -9.14 -1.88 -62.37
CA TRP A 278 -8.08 -2.19 -63.34
C TRP A 278 -8.32 -3.49 -64.10
N ILE A 279 -8.78 -4.55 -63.42
CA ILE A 279 -9.13 -5.83 -64.07
C ILE A 279 -10.27 -5.62 -65.07
N LEU A 280 -11.32 -4.88 -64.70
CA LEU A 280 -12.44 -4.59 -65.61
C LEU A 280 -12.01 -3.77 -66.83
N PHE A 281 -11.14 -2.77 -66.63
CA PHE A 281 -10.57 -1.99 -67.72
C PHE A 281 -9.76 -2.86 -68.69
N ILE A 282 -8.91 -3.76 -68.17
CA ILE A 282 -8.12 -4.68 -69.00
C ILE A 282 -9.05 -5.61 -69.80
N ILE A 283 -10.11 -6.14 -69.19
CA ILE A 283 -11.08 -6.99 -69.90
C ILE A 283 -11.75 -6.22 -71.03
N ILE A 284 -12.16 -4.96 -70.82
CA ILE A 284 -12.78 -4.14 -71.86
C ILE A 284 -11.81 -3.88 -73.01
N VAL A 285 -10.57 -3.48 -72.71
CA VAL A 285 -9.54 -3.24 -73.72
C VAL A 285 -9.24 -4.51 -74.51
N LEU A 286 -9.07 -5.65 -73.82
CA LEU A 286 -8.84 -6.94 -74.47
C LEU A 286 -10.01 -7.34 -75.39
N SER A 287 -11.25 -7.12 -74.94
CA SER A 287 -12.45 -7.40 -75.74
C SER A 287 -12.47 -6.57 -77.02
N PHE A 288 -12.14 -5.27 -76.95
CA PHE A 288 -12.05 -4.41 -78.13
C PHE A 288 -10.87 -4.78 -79.03
N THR A 289 -9.72 -5.17 -78.46
CA THR A 289 -8.59 -5.62 -79.28
C THR A 289 -8.93 -6.90 -80.04
N LEU A 290 -9.67 -7.83 -79.43
CA LEU A 290 -10.14 -9.03 -80.13
C LEU A 290 -11.15 -8.69 -81.22
N LEU A 291 -12.10 -7.79 -80.95
CA LEU A 291 -13.07 -7.35 -81.95
C LEU A 291 -12.40 -6.63 -83.15
N PHE A 292 -11.40 -5.80 -82.89
CA PHE A 292 -10.65 -5.12 -83.95
C PHE A 292 -9.80 -6.11 -84.76
N LEU A 293 -9.22 -7.11 -84.11
CA LEU A 293 -8.42 -8.13 -84.76
C LEU A 293 -9.29 -9.06 -85.60
N ASP A 294 -10.51 -9.36 -85.14
CA ASP A 294 -11.53 -10.09 -85.92
C ASP A 294 -11.95 -9.27 -87.14
N TRP A 295 -12.28 -7.98 -86.97
CA TRP A 295 -12.64 -7.09 -88.07
C TRP A 295 -11.51 -6.85 -89.09
N TYR A 296 -10.25 -6.89 -88.67
CA TYR A 296 -9.09 -6.74 -89.56
C TYR A 296 -8.77 -8.03 -90.33
N ASN A 297 -9.19 -9.19 -89.81
CA ASN A 297 -8.87 -10.49 -90.37
C ASN A 297 -9.99 -11.03 -91.29
N ASP A 298 -11.19 -10.44 -91.22
CA ASP A 298 -12.25 -10.48 -92.25
C ASP A 298 -11.97 -9.46 -93.38
#